data_AF-A0A7L3CMJ5-F1
#
_entry.id   AF-A0A7L3CMJ5-F1
#
_cell.length_a   1.000
_cell.length_b   1.000
_cell.length_c   1.000
_cell.angle_alpha   90.00
_cell.angle_beta   90.00
_cell.angle_gamma   90.00
#
_symmetry.space_group_name_H-M   'P 1'
#
loop_
_entity.id
_entity.type
_entity.pdbx_description
1 polymer ?
#
loop_
_entity_poly.entity_id
_entity_poly.type
_entity_poly.pdbx_seq_one_letter_code
_entity_poly.pdbx_strand_id
1 'polypeptide(L)'
;CPAPSDLRAPNGTRICAQLYADNSPYYDQCCAGAVLVVDPGADVPYMPRGWAARASSLVVGSRCELTVWSRSGKRGKSRRFGA
;
A
#
# COMPACT_ATOMS: atom_id res chain seq x y z
N CYS A 1 5.32 -8.33 -8.59
CA CYS A 1 4.79 -7.97 -7.25
C CYS A 1 4.79 -9.19 -6.36
N PRO A 2 5.05 -9.07 -5.04
CA PRO A 2 4.95 -10.19 -4.11
C PRO A 2 3.51 -10.73 -4.06
N ALA A 3 3.35 -12.01 -3.70
CA ALA A 3 2.02 -12.56 -3.49
C ALA A 3 1.41 -11.97 -2.20
N PRO A 4 0.08 -11.76 -2.14
CA PRO A 4 -0.62 -11.31 -0.94
C PRO A 4 -0.33 -12.14 0.33
N SER A 5 -0.03 -13.43 0.18
CA SER A 5 0.30 -14.35 1.28
C SER A 5 1.69 -14.12 1.88
N ASP A 6 2.57 -13.47 1.13
CA ASP A 6 4.00 -13.33 1.44
C ASP A 6 4.28 -11.99 2.14
N LEU A 7 3.27 -11.13 2.30
CA LEU A 7 3.36 -9.86 3.01
C LEU A 7 3.51 -10.07 4.53
N ARG A 8 4.77 -10.22 4.95
CA ARG A 8 5.17 -10.37 6.36
C ARG A 8 6.37 -9.49 6.65
N ALA A 9 6.40 -8.92 7.86
CA ALA A 9 7.57 -8.21 8.31
C ALA A 9 8.65 -9.21 8.77
N PRO A 10 9.93 -8.78 8.87
CA PRO A 10 11.05 -9.66 9.25
C PRO A 10 10.88 -10.33 10.62
N ASN A 11 10.13 -9.69 11.52
CA ASN A 11 9.81 -10.20 12.85
C ASN A 11 8.59 -11.15 12.86
N GLY A 12 8.04 -11.50 11.68
CA GLY A 12 6.91 -12.41 11.52
C GLY A 12 5.52 -11.77 11.67
N THR A 13 5.43 -10.46 11.93
CA THR A 13 4.13 -9.78 11.98
C THR A 13 3.51 -9.69 10.58
N ARG A 14 2.18 -9.76 10.52
CA ARG A 14 1.45 -9.60 9.27
C ARG A 14 1.48 -8.14 8.83
N ILE A 15 1.76 -7.91 7.55
CA ILE A 15 1.61 -6.62 6.91
C ILE A 15 0.30 -6.64 6.12
N CYS A 16 -0.54 -5.62 6.27
CA CYS A 16 -1.81 -5.60 5.57
C CYS A 16 -1.72 -5.01 4.16
N ALA A 17 -0.83 -4.06 3.93
CA ALA A 17 -0.55 -3.61 2.58
C ALA A 17 0.87 -3.07 2.44
N GLN A 18 1.37 -3.11 1.20
CA GLN A 18 2.59 -2.41 0.78
C GLN A 18 2.26 -1.56 -0.44
N LEU A 19 2.63 -0.29 -0.39
CA LEU A 19 2.55 0.62 -1.53
C LEU A 19 3.96 0.86 -2.06
N TYR A 20 4.10 0.93 -3.37
CA TYR A 20 5.38 1.08 -4.06
C TYR A 20 5.42 2.43 -4.78
N ALA A 21 6.62 3.01 -4.88
CA ALA A 21 6.82 4.33 -5.46
C ALA A 21 7.07 4.30 -6.98
N ASP A 22 7.69 3.25 -7.49
CA ASP A 22 8.15 3.22 -8.88
C ASP A 22 7.04 2.72 -9.79
N ASN A 23 6.88 3.35 -10.97
CA ASN A 23 5.98 2.87 -12.01
C ASN A 23 6.79 2.34 -13.19
N SER A 24 6.29 1.29 -13.84
CA SER A 24 6.87 0.77 -15.08
C SER A 24 5.75 0.47 -16.07
N PRO A 25 5.99 0.61 -17.38
CA PRO A 25 5.10 0.04 -18.39
C PRO A 25 5.03 -1.50 -18.30
N TYR A 26 6.02 -2.15 -17.70
CA TYR A 26 6.06 -3.59 -17.51
C TYR A 26 5.52 -3.98 -16.13
N TYR A 27 4.51 -4.83 -16.10
CA TYR A 27 3.76 -5.17 -14.88
C TYR A 27 4.63 -5.81 -13.78
N ASP A 28 5.59 -6.64 -14.18
CA ASP A 28 6.54 -7.31 -13.29
C ASP A 28 7.49 -6.34 -12.58
N GLN A 29 7.69 -5.13 -13.14
CA GLN A 29 8.56 -4.09 -12.61
C GLN A 29 7.83 -3.02 -11.78
N CYS A 30 6.50 -3.09 -11.64
CA CYS A 30 5.71 -2.06 -10.95
C CYS A 30 5.85 -2.08 -9.41
N CYS A 31 6.26 -3.20 -8.81
CA CYS A 31 6.41 -3.32 -7.35
C CYS A 31 7.89 -3.19 -6.96
N ALA A 32 8.44 -2.01 -7.22
CA ALA A 32 9.85 -1.69 -7.00
C ALA A 32 10.02 -0.33 -6.30
N GLY A 33 11.27 -0.01 -5.98
CA GLY A 33 11.65 1.26 -5.37
C GLY A 33 11.31 1.36 -3.88
N ALA A 34 10.96 2.57 -3.46
CA ALA A 34 10.59 2.82 -2.07
C ALA A 34 9.25 2.17 -1.73
N VAL A 35 9.16 1.55 -0.54
CA VAL A 35 7.98 0.84 -0.07
C VAL A 35 7.41 1.52 1.16
N LEU A 36 6.10 1.76 1.17
CA LEU A 36 5.33 2.20 2.33
C LEU A 36 4.54 1.01 2.86
N VAL A 37 4.88 0.59 4.08
CA VAL A 37 4.22 -0.50 4.79
C VAL A 37 3.00 0.02 5.54
N VAL A 38 1.89 -0.71 5.47
CA VAL A 38 0.67 -0.44 6.22
C VAL A 38 0.38 -1.63 7.14
N ASP A 39 0.45 -1.36 8.43
CA ASP A 39 0.19 -2.35 9.47
C ASP A 39 -1.32 -2.63 9.62
N PRO A 40 -1.70 -3.80 10.16
CA PRO A 40 -3.09 -4.11 10.46
C PRO A 40 -3.70 -3.10 11.45
N GLY A 41 -4.89 -2.59 11.12
CA GLY A 41 -5.59 -1.60 11.94
C GLY A 41 -5.00 -0.18 11.89
N ALA A 42 -3.97 0.05 11.08
CA ALA A 42 -3.41 1.38 10.90
C ALA A 42 -4.45 2.34 10.28
N ASP A 43 -4.61 3.50 10.91
CA ASP A 43 -5.43 4.58 10.39
C ASP A 43 -4.57 5.82 10.15
N VAL A 44 -4.23 6.06 8.89
CA VAL A 44 -3.28 7.10 8.47
C VAL A 44 -3.98 8.16 7.60
N PRO A 45 -4.71 9.12 8.20
CA PRO A 45 -5.46 10.13 7.46
C PRO A 45 -4.57 11.12 6.69
N TYR A 46 -3.27 11.17 7.00
CA TYR A 46 -2.29 12.04 6.37
C TYR A 46 -1.14 11.22 5.81
N MET A 47 -0.77 11.50 4.56
CA MET A 47 0.31 10.77 3.91
C MET A 47 1.66 11.18 4.49
N PRO A 48 2.59 10.23 4.72
CA PRO A 48 3.94 10.56 5.19
C PRO A 48 4.64 11.56 4.26
N ARG A 49 5.56 12.34 4.84
CA ARG A 49 6.34 13.31 4.07
C ARG A 49 7.08 12.59 2.92
N GLY A 50 7.00 13.14 1.71
CA GLY A 50 7.64 12.59 0.52
C GLY A 50 6.84 11.51 -0.24
N TRP A 51 5.65 11.14 0.24
CA TRP A 51 4.76 10.14 -0.38
C TRP A 51 3.55 10.72 -1.12
N ALA A 52 3.34 12.04 -1.05
CA ALA A 52 2.28 12.71 -1.80
C ALA A 52 2.44 12.45 -3.30
N ALA A 53 1.39 11.92 -3.93
CA ALA A 53 1.34 11.54 -5.35
C ALA A 53 2.46 10.58 -5.81
N ARG A 54 3.05 9.81 -4.89
CA ARG A 54 4.19 8.93 -5.19
C ARG A 54 3.83 7.46 -5.31
N ALA A 55 2.79 7.00 -4.61
CA ALA A 55 2.38 5.60 -4.70
C ALA A 55 1.82 5.28 -6.10
N SER A 56 2.48 4.34 -6.80
CA SER A 56 2.17 3.91 -8.17
C SER A 56 1.42 2.59 -8.20
N SER A 57 1.76 1.67 -7.30
CA SER A 57 1.20 0.33 -7.20
C SER A 57 1.07 -0.09 -5.73
N LEU A 58 0.23 -1.08 -5.46
CA LEU A 58 0.03 -1.61 -4.12
C LEU A 58 -0.27 -3.10 -4.16
N VAL A 59 0.07 -3.77 -3.07
CA VAL A 59 -0.33 -5.15 -2.79
C VAL A 59 -1.03 -5.16 -1.44
N VAL A 60 -2.22 -5.74 -1.38
CA VAL A 60 -2.97 -5.96 -0.14
C VAL A 60 -2.77 -7.42 0.29
N GLY A 61 -2.53 -7.64 1.57
CA GLY A 61 -2.32 -8.97 2.14
C GLY A 61 -3.61 -9.77 2.20
N SER A 62 -3.50 -11.10 2.22
CA SER A 62 -4.67 -11.97 2.36
C SER A 62 -5.46 -11.66 3.63
N ARG A 63 -6.79 -11.56 3.54
CA ARG A 63 -7.70 -11.20 4.65
C ARG A 63 -7.50 -9.78 5.20
N CYS A 64 -6.78 -8.93 4.49
CA CYS A 64 -6.73 -7.50 4.77
C CYS A 64 -7.55 -6.73 3.73
N GLU A 65 -7.95 -5.54 4.13
CA GLU A 65 -8.62 -4.59 3.26
C GLU A 65 -7.98 -3.22 3.48
N LEU A 66 -7.71 -2.52 2.39
CA LEU A 66 -7.16 -1.17 2.40
C LEU A 66 -8.16 -0.22 1.78
N THR A 67 -8.58 0.79 2.53
CA THR A 67 -9.32 1.93 1.98
C THR A 67 -8.38 3.12 1.86
N VAL A 68 -8.36 3.75 0.69
CA VAL A 68 -7.56 4.95 0.41
C VAL A 68 -8.47 6.10 -0.01
N TRP A 69 -8.03 7.33 0.25
CA TRP A 69 -8.76 8.55 -0.07
C TRP A 69 -7.92 9.45 -0.95
N SER A 70 -8.55 10.10 -1.93
CA SER A 70 -7.87 10.99 -2.87
C SER A 70 -7.42 12.32 -2.26
N ARG A 71 -7.90 12.66 -1.05
CA ARG A 71 -7.51 13.86 -0.30
C ARG A 71 -7.22 13.53 1.17
N SER A 72 -6.32 14.30 1.76
CA SER A 72 -5.96 14.21 3.19
C SER A 72 -7.17 14.34 4.11
N GLY A 73 -7.09 13.70 5.28
CA GLY A 73 -8.14 13.70 6.29
C GLY A 73 -9.36 12.86 5.87
N LYS A 74 -9.15 11.78 5.11
CA LYS A 74 -10.20 10.89 4.59
C LYS A 74 -11.27 11.60 3.75
N ARG A 75 -10.88 12.56 2.93
CA ARG A 75 -11.79 13.35 2.10
C ARG A 75 -11.68 12.97 0.62
N GLY A 76 -12.62 13.47 -0.18
CA GLY A 76 -12.63 13.24 -1.63
C GLY A 76 -13.15 11.86 -2.00
N LYS A 77 -12.60 11.28 -3.08
CA LYS A 77 -13.01 9.96 -3.56
C LYS A 77 -12.30 8.87 -2.76
N SER A 78 -13.02 7.85 -2.33
CA SER A 78 -12.43 6.66 -1.71
C SER A 78 -12.36 5.50 -2.70
N ARG A 79 -11.37 4.64 -2.51
CA ARG A 79 -11.24 3.35 -3.19
C ARG A 79 -10.91 2.29 -2.14
N ARG A 80 -11.53 1.12 -2.28
CA ARG A 80 -11.32 -0.03 -1.40
C ARG A 80 -10.61 -1.12 -2.20
N PHE A 81 -9.57 -1.69 -1.62
CA PHE A 81 -8.76 -2.77 -2.17
C PHE A 81 -8.79 -3.95 -1.19
N GLY A 82 -8.99 -5.15 -1.70
CA GLY A 82 -8.94 -6.40 -0.95
C GLY A 82 -8.25 -7.48 -1.79
N ALA A 83 -7.81 -8.55 -1.12
CA ALA A 83 -7.17 -9.72 -1.73
C ALA A 83 -8.04 -10.97 -1.56
#